data_AF-A0ABD5WVL6-F1
#
_entry.id   AF-A0ABD5WVL6-F1
#
_cell.length_a   1.000
_cell.length_b   1.000
_cell.length_c   1.000
_cell.angle_alpha   90.00
_cell.angle_beta   90.00
_cell.angle_gamma   90.00
#
_symmetry.space_group_name_H-M   'P 1'
#
loop_
_entity.id
_entity.type
_entity.pdbx_description
1 polymer ?
#
loop_
_entity_poly.entity_id
_entity_poly.type
_entity_poly.pdbx_seq_one_letter_code
_entity_poly.pdbx_strand_id
1 'polypeptide(L)'
;MSRGGSARSSRRYGAVALVVLVVLAGCTSFGVGGGDGGARTVNPALAETPTATATPTGGFPAGVSPAGVDVEAMIDAHRAALANGSWTVSLNRTVVGLDGEVERSSARVLVDGNRSLYTFERVRGDNRLANAHWRNGTAAASKRVSWRGDVTLDGRPRDAGGPAGLDPTGGAWLYAASVDTRPSYAGVEVTPNGTVTLIEAAEGRIERSGLPDRRQVRLSARVDERGVVRSLSLRYEVFLGNEPGSVTLSLRTTNVGSTTVPRPEWVDRALANATVDDPGDGSTPGAADDD
;
A
#
# COMPACT_ATOMS: atom_id res chain seq x y z
N MET A 1 -46.09 32.02 59.32
CA MET A 1 -47.04 31.50 58.31
C MET A 1 -46.64 30.04 58.06
N SER A 2 -47.25 29.00 58.64
CA SER A 2 -48.67 28.63 58.84
C SER A 2 -49.37 28.15 57.55
N ARG A 3 -49.97 26.95 57.65
CA ARG A 3 -50.67 26.13 56.64
C ARG A 3 -49.75 25.50 55.58
N GLY A 4 -49.67 24.18 55.38
CA GLY A 4 -50.41 23.05 55.97
C GLY A 4 -51.28 22.33 54.93
N GLY A 5 -51.21 21.00 54.86
CA GLY A 5 -51.84 20.24 53.77
C GLY A 5 -51.58 18.73 53.82
N SER A 6 -51.77 18.10 54.97
CA SER A 6 -51.70 16.64 55.11
C SER A 6 -52.95 15.96 54.55
N ALA A 7 -52.79 14.94 53.70
CA ALA A 7 -53.85 13.99 53.37
C ALA A 7 -53.31 12.57 53.28
N ARG A 8 -53.76 11.71 54.21
CA ARG A 8 -53.58 10.25 54.16
C ARG A 8 -54.66 9.65 53.26
N SER A 9 -54.36 8.58 52.54
CA SER A 9 -55.22 7.38 52.61
C SER A 9 -54.46 6.13 52.14
N SER A 10 -54.93 4.98 52.60
CA SER A 10 -54.27 3.68 52.49
C SER A 10 -55.04 2.72 51.59
N ARG A 11 -54.32 1.85 50.87
CA ARG A 11 -54.70 0.49 50.38
C ARG A 11 -56.16 0.27 49.91
N ARG A 12 -56.36 -0.16 48.66
CA ARG A 12 -57.12 -1.40 48.32
C ARG A 12 -56.63 -2.07 47.03
N TYR A 13 -56.85 -3.38 46.98
CA TYR A 13 -56.24 -4.41 46.13
C TYR A 13 -56.87 -4.60 44.74
N GLY A 14 -56.12 -5.27 43.84
CA GLY A 14 -56.58 -5.81 42.55
C GLY A 14 -55.38 -6.15 41.64
N ALA A 15 -54.58 -7.21 41.84
CA ALA A 15 -54.85 -8.66 41.84
C ALA A 15 -54.71 -9.34 40.45
N VAL A 16 -53.99 -10.47 40.43
CA VAL A 16 -53.68 -11.41 39.29
C VAL A 16 -52.70 -10.82 38.25
N ALA A 17 -51.68 -11.49 37.67
CA ALA A 17 -51.05 -12.83 37.79
C ALA A 17 -49.48 -12.67 37.78
N LEU A 18 -48.56 -13.60 38.08
CA LEU A 18 -48.43 -15.09 38.06
C LEU A 18 -47.84 -15.64 36.71
N VAL A 19 -46.69 -16.34 36.61
CA VAL A 19 -45.55 -16.61 37.54
C VAL A 19 -44.38 -17.33 36.80
N VAL A 20 -43.13 -17.11 37.27
CA VAL A 20 -41.93 -18.01 37.31
C VAL A 20 -41.39 -18.66 36.01
N LEU A 21 -40.09 -18.56 35.64
CA LEU A 21 -38.78 -18.93 36.25
C LEU A 21 -38.37 -20.41 36.10
N VAL A 22 -37.07 -20.68 36.33
CA VAL A 22 -36.34 -21.97 36.26
C VAL A 22 -35.92 -22.35 34.81
N VAL A 23 -34.72 -22.03 34.31
CA VAL A 23 -33.34 -22.43 34.72
C VAL A 23 -33.11 -23.94 34.64
N LEU A 24 -32.17 -24.37 33.80
CA LEU A 24 -31.33 -25.57 34.07
C LEU A 24 -30.08 -25.56 33.18
N ALA A 25 -28.92 -25.68 33.81
CA ALA A 25 -27.68 -26.02 33.14
C ALA A 25 -27.66 -27.52 32.78
N GLY A 26 -26.86 -27.91 31.78
CA GLY A 26 -26.72 -29.31 31.41
C GLY A 26 -25.50 -29.58 30.54
N CYS A 27 -24.49 -30.25 31.12
CA CYS A 27 -23.42 -30.91 30.38
C CYS A 27 -23.68 -32.42 30.34
N THR A 28 -23.09 -33.09 29.33
CA THR A 28 -22.94 -34.56 29.19
C THR A 28 -24.18 -35.41 28.90
N SER A 29 -24.12 -36.26 27.87
CA SER A 29 -23.86 -37.71 27.99
C SER A 29 -24.06 -38.46 26.66
N PHE A 30 -23.65 -39.73 26.61
CA PHE A 30 -23.61 -40.60 25.43
C PHE A 30 -24.99 -41.11 24.97
N GLY A 31 -25.13 -41.41 23.66
CA GLY A 31 -26.25 -42.19 23.12
C GLY A 31 -26.00 -42.63 21.66
N VAL A 32 -26.20 -43.91 21.36
CA VAL A 32 -26.03 -44.51 20.02
C VAL A 32 -27.39 -44.68 19.35
N GLY A 33 -27.49 -44.36 18.05
CA GLY A 33 -28.57 -44.90 17.21
C GLY A 33 -29.07 -43.99 16.08
N GLY A 34 -28.95 -44.49 14.84
CA GLY A 34 -29.96 -44.38 13.77
C GLY A 34 -30.46 -43.00 13.31
N GLY A 35 -30.05 -42.64 12.08
CA GLY A 35 -30.80 -41.88 11.06
C GLY A 35 -31.89 -40.89 11.47
N ASP A 36 -31.72 -39.63 11.06
CA ASP A 36 -32.53 -39.14 9.93
C ASP A 36 -31.95 -37.87 9.29
N GLY A 37 -32.22 -37.71 7.99
CA GLY A 37 -31.75 -36.60 7.17
C GLY A 37 -32.48 -35.29 7.49
N GLY A 38 -32.21 -34.69 8.65
CA GLY A 38 -32.67 -33.36 9.02
C GLY A 38 -32.07 -32.29 8.12
N ALA A 39 -32.69 -32.05 6.96
CA ALA A 39 -32.36 -30.93 6.09
C ALA A 39 -32.47 -29.63 6.90
N ARG A 40 -31.34 -28.92 7.09
CA ARG A 40 -31.37 -27.59 7.71
C ARG A 40 -32.26 -26.70 6.86
N THR A 41 -33.39 -26.30 7.42
CA THR A 41 -34.28 -25.31 6.83
C THR A 41 -33.55 -23.97 6.78
N VAL A 42 -32.85 -23.71 5.69
CA VAL A 42 -32.29 -22.38 5.40
C VAL A 42 -33.46 -21.41 5.27
N ASN A 43 -33.58 -20.49 6.22
CA ASN A 43 -34.62 -19.47 6.18
C ASN A 43 -34.35 -18.52 5.00
N PRO A 44 -35.18 -18.52 3.93
CA PRO A 44 -34.89 -17.70 2.75
C PRO A 44 -34.87 -16.20 3.05
N ALA A 45 -35.59 -15.76 4.10
CA ALA A 45 -35.62 -14.37 4.53
C ALA A 45 -34.28 -13.85 5.08
N LEU A 46 -33.31 -14.73 5.37
CA LEU A 46 -31.96 -14.34 5.81
C LEU A 46 -30.95 -14.25 4.66
N ALA A 47 -31.29 -14.68 3.43
CA ALA A 47 -30.39 -14.60 2.27
C ALA A 47 -30.05 -13.14 1.90
N GLU A 48 -30.99 -12.22 2.14
CA GLU A 48 -30.86 -10.77 1.90
C GLU A 48 -30.25 -10.02 3.11
N THR A 49 -29.96 -10.70 4.23
CA THR A 49 -29.33 -10.04 5.38
C THR A 49 -27.83 -9.88 5.11
N PRO A 50 -27.29 -8.64 5.03
CA PRO A 50 -25.87 -8.44 4.76
C PRO A 50 -25.05 -9.09 5.88
N THR A 51 -24.21 -10.06 5.51
CA THR A 51 -23.29 -10.71 6.45
C THR A 51 -22.31 -9.65 6.95
N ALA A 52 -22.23 -9.48 8.26
CA ALA A 52 -21.33 -8.51 8.86
C ALA A 52 -19.88 -8.82 8.48
N THR A 53 -19.21 -7.84 7.87
CA THR A 53 -17.79 -7.93 7.53
C THR A 53 -16.99 -8.14 8.82
N ALA A 54 -16.21 -9.22 8.88
CA ALA A 54 -15.40 -9.55 10.05
C ALA A 54 -14.48 -8.38 10.45
N THR A 55 -14.19 -8.22 11.75
CA THR A 55 -13.24 -7.21 12.23
C THR A 55 -11.83 -7.81 12.29
N PRO A 56 -10.75 -7.07 11.97
CA PRO A 56 -9.41 -7.62 12.06
C PRO A 56 -9.00 -7.90 13.51
N THR A 57 -8.30 -9.01 13.72
CA THR A 57 -7.71 -9.37 15.01
C THR A 57 -6.67 -8.33 15.41
N GLY A 58 -6.80 -7.75 16.61
CA GLY A 58 -5.98 -6.62 17.06
C GLY A 58 -6.55 -5.22 16.71
N GLY A 59 -7.66 -5.16 15.98
CA GLY A 59 -8.29 -3.90 15.56
C GLY A 59 -7.89 -3.48 14.13
N PHE A 60 -8.44 -2.36 13.67
CA PHE A 60 -8.16 -1.86 12.32
C PHE A 60 -6.76 -1.23 12.22
N PRO A 61 -6.06 -1.41 11.08
CA PRO A 61 -4.88 -0.62 10.76
C PRO A 61 -5.20 0.88 10.78
N ALA A 62 -4.21 1.71 11.10
CA ALA A 62 -4.38 3.16 11.09
C ALA A 62 -4.84 3.66 9.70
N GLY A 63 -5.80 4.58 9.70
CA GLY A 63 -6.50 5.04 8.49
C GLY A 63 -7.61 4.12 7.99
N VAL A 64 -7.86 2.95 8.59
CA VAL A 64 -8.95 2.04 8.18
C VAL A 64 -10.02 1.96 9.27
N SER A 65 -11.29 1.89 8.86
CA SER A 65 -12.43 1.69 9.76
C SER A 65 -13.60 1.02 9.02
N PRO A 66 -14.65 0.53 9.73
CA PRO A 66 -15.88 0.10 9.09
C PRO A 66 -16.60 1.21 8.30
N ALA A 67 -16.36 2.47 8.64
CA ALA A 67 -17.01 3.63 8.03
C ALA A 67 -16.30 4.13 6.75
N GLY A 68 -15.07 3.70 6.48
CA GLY A 68 -14.27 4.13 5.35
C GLY A 68 -12.77 4.11 5.60
N VAL A 69 -12.00 4.53 4.59
CA VAL A 69 -10.53 4.60 4.62
C VAL A 69 -10.07 6.05 4.48
N ASP A 70 -9.35 6.53 5.49
CA ASP A 70 -8.47 7.69 5.40
C ASP A 70 -7.16 7.27 4.73
N VAL A 71 -7.04 7.66 3.45
CA VAL A 71 -5.92 7.30 2.59
C VAL A 71 -4.61 7.92 3.07
N GLU A 72 -4.64 9.14 3.62
CA GLU A 72 -3.42 9.83 4.06
C GLU A 72 -2.90 9.19 5.35
N ALA A 73 -3.78 8.96 6.34
CA ALA A 73 -3.42 8.25 7.56
C ALA A 73 -2.91 6.81 7.30
N MET A 74 -3.50 6.09 6.33
CA MET A 74 -3.02 4.77 5.91
C MET A 74 -1.61 4.82 5.29
N ILE A 75 -1.33 5.82 4.44
CA ILE A 75 -0.03 5.96 3.78
C ILE A 75 1.05 6.40 4.78
N ASP A 76 0.72 7.26 5.73
CA ASP A 76 1.66 7.69 6.76
C ASP A 76 1.93 6.58 7.78
N ALA A 77 0.94 5.73 8.09
CA ALA A 77 1.17 4.50 8.83
C ALA A 77 2.11 3.54 8.10
N HIS A 78 1.93 3.35 6.79
CA HIS A 78 2.84 2.56 5.94
C HIS A 78 4.26 3.13 5.93
N ARG A 79 4.42 4.45 5.80
CA ARG A 79 5.72 5.12 5.88
C ARG A 79 6.38 4.93 7.25
N ALA A 80 5.63 5.13 8.33
CA ALA A 80 6.11 4.97 9.69
C ALA A 80 6.54 3.52 9.99
N ALA A 81 5.77 2.53 9.54
CA ALA A 81 6.09 1.11 9.70
C ALA A 81 7.34 0.66 8.91
N LEU A 82 7.76 1.43 7.91
CA LEU A 82 8.96 1.22 7.10
C LEU A 82 10.14 2.14 7.49
N ALA A 83 9.91 3.14 8.35
CA ALA A 83 10.93 4.09 8.78
C ALA A 83 12.03 3.38 9.56
N ASN A 84 13.28 3.49 9.09
CA ASN A 84 14.48 2.87 9.65
C ASN A 84 14.55 1.33 9.57
N GLY A 85 13.66 0.68 8.80
CA GLY A 85 13.75 -0.76 8.52
C GLY A 85 14.61 -1.10 7.31
N SER A 86 14.76 -2.40 7.03
CA SER A 86 15.12 -2.92 5.71
C SER A 86 13.89 -3.52 5.04
N TRP A 87 13.73 -3.34 3.73
CA TRP A 87 12.55 -3.79 2.97
C TRP A 87 12.74 -3.63 1.45
N THR A 88 11.87 -4.29 0.67
CA THR A 88 11.81 -4.14 -0.78
C THR A 88 10.41 -3.71 -1.20
N VAL A 89 10.32 -2.63 -1.98
CA VAL A 89 9.08 -2.22 -2.67
C VAL A 89 9.27 -2.46 -4.16
N SER A 90 8.32 -3.15 -4.80
CA SER A 90 8.30 -3.35 -6.26
C SER A 90 6.99 -2.83 -6.84
N LEU A 91 7.07 -2.12 -7.95
CA LEU A 91 5.94 -1.60 -8.70
C LEU A 91 6.00 -2.09 -10.15
N ASN A 92 4.87 -2.47 -10.72
CA ASN A 92 4.75 -2.77 -12.15
C ASN A 92 3.54 -2.05 -12.71
N ARG A 93 3.66 -1.51 -13.93
CA ARG A 93 2.56 -0.97 -14.72
C ARG A 93 2.62 -1.56 -16.12
N THR A 94 1.51 -2.15 -16.56
CA THR A 94 1.32 -2.64 -17.93
C THR A 94 0.20 -1.86 -18.59
N VAL A 95 0.41 -1.47 -19.85
CA VAL A 95 -0.57 -0.84 -20.74
C VAL A 95 -0.82 -1.78 -21.90
N VAL A 96 -2.07 -2.15 -22.11
CA VAL A 96 -2.52 -3.06 -23.17
C VAL A 96 -3.51 -2.29 -24.04
N GLY A 97 -3.23 -2.18 -25.33
CA GLY A 97 -4.15 -1.68 -26.36
C GLY A 97 -4.91 -2.85 -27.02
N LEU A 98 -5.52 -2.60 -28.18
CA LEU A 98 -6.21 -3.66 -28.94
C LEU A 98 -5.22 -4.73 -29.46
N ASP A 99 -4.09 -4.30 -30.01
CA ASP A 99 -3.09 -5.19 -30.63
C ASP A 99 -2.10 -5.82 -29.61
N GLY A 100 -2.36 -5.69 -28.31
CA GLY A 100 -1.56 -6.27 -27.23
C GLY A 100 -0.83 -5.23 -26.36
N GLU A 101 0.33 -5.60 -25.81
CA GLU A 101 1.05 -4.76 -24.86
C GLU A 101 1.76 -3.59 -25.56
N VAL A 102 1.35 -2.36 -25.19
CA VAL A 102 1.91 -1.11 -25.73
C VAL A 102 3.09 -0.62 -24.89
N GLU A 103 3.02 -0.77 -23.57
CA GLU A 103 4.07 -0.31 -22.67
C GLU A 103 4.09 -1.14 -21.38
N ARG A 104 5.29 -1.57 -20.97
CA ARG A 104 5.55 -2.09 -19.63
C ARG A 104 6.51 -1.14 -18.90
N SER A 105 6.20 -0.80 -17.66
CA SER A 105 7.13 -0.14 -16.73
C SER A 105 7.28 -0.98 -15.48
N SER A 106 8.49 -1.11 -14.95
CA SER A 106 8.74 -1.68 -13.62
C SER A 106 9.64 -0.75 -12.81
N ALA A 107 9.45 -0.77 -11.49
CA ALA A 107 10.31 -0.12 -10.54
C ALA A 107 10.56 -1.04 -9.34
N ARG A 108 11.75 -0.96 -8.75
CA ARG A 108 12.06 -1.63 -7.49
C ARG A 108 12.94 -0.73 -6.64
N VAL A 109 12.61 -0.64 -5.36
CA VAL A 109 13.40 0.01 -4.32
C VAL A 109 13.81 -1.08 -3.33
N LEU A 110 15.10 -1.17 -3.04
CA LEU A 110 15.64 -1.93 -1.92
C LEU A 110 16.18 -0.91 -0.91
N VAL A 111 15.84 -1.06 0.36
CA VAL A 111 16.37 -0.23 1.46
C VAL A 111 16.94 -1.13 2.55
N ASP A 112 18.09 -0.71 3.10
CA ASP A 112 18.79 -1.32 4.22
C ASP A 112 19.52 -0.21 4.98
N GLY A 113 18.85 0.37 5.99
CA GLY A 113 19.34 1.51 6.75
C GLY A 113 19.66 2.73 5.86
N ASN A 114 20.93 3.15 5.81
CA ASN A 114 21.36 4.27 4.97
C ASN A 114 21.63 3.91 3.49
N ARG A 115 21.56 2.62 3.15
CA ARG A 115 21.78 2.10 1.81
C ARG A 115 20.46 1.97 1.07
N SER A 116 20.46 2.31 -0.22
CA SER A 116 19.36 1.94 -1.09
C SER A 116 19.79 1.72 -2.53
N LEU A 117 19.00 0.90 -3.23
CA LEU A 117 19.10 0.70 -4.67
C LEU A 117 17.69 0.85 -5.27
N TYR A 118 17.51 1.90 -6.05
CA TYR A 118 16.36 2.07 -6.93
C TYR A 118 16.73 1.60 -8.34
N THR A 119 15.83 0.85 -8.96
CA THR A 119 15.89 0.50 -10.38
C THR A 119 14.53 0.77 -11.02
N PHE A 120 14.54 1.38 -12.19
CA PHE A 120 13.37 1.63 -13.03
C PHE A 120 13.65 1.19 -14.46
N GLU A 121 12.64 0.65 -15.11
CA GLU A 121 12.67 0.23 -16.49
C GLU A 121 11.34 0.56 -17.17
N ARG A 122 11.39 1.01 -18.43
CA ARG A 122 10.24 1.13 -19.31
C ARG A 122 10.58 0.57 -20.69
N VAL A 123 9.68 -0.25 -21.21
CA VAL A 123 9.77 -0.89 -22.52
C VAL A 123 8.55 -0.49 -23.35
N ARG A 124 8.77 -0.13 -24.62
CA ARG A 124 7.74 0.24 -25.61
C ARG A 124 8.17 -0.24 -27.00
N GLY A 125 7.60 -1.36 -27.45
CA GLY A 125 8.18 -2.14 -28.55
C GLY A 125 9.62 -2.52 -28.21
N ASP A 126 10.53 -2.43 -29.19
CA ASP A 126 11.96 -2.70 -29.00
C ASP A 126 12.70 -1.61 -28.19
N ASN A 127 12.08 -0.45 -27.96
CA ASN A 127 12.71 0.65 -27.25
C ASN A 127 12.67 0.41 -25.73
N ARG A 128 13.81 0.66 -25.08
CA ARG A 128 14.03 0.41 -23.64
C ARG A 128 14.71 1.61 -23.00
N LEU A 129 14.07 2.20 -21.98
CA LEU A 129 14.65 3.21 -21.10
C LEU A 129 14.82 2.61 -19.71
N ALA A 130 15.96 2.83 -19.07
CA ALA A 130 16.21 2.30 -17.73
C ALA A 130 17.04 3.28 -16.88
N ASN A 131 16.72 3.36 -15.60
CA ASN A 131 17.46 4.16 -14.62
C ASN A 131 17.79 3.29 -13.40
N ALA A 132 18.98 3.42 -12.85
CA ALA A 132 19.33 2.85 -11.56
C ALA A 132 20.04 3.91 -10.71
N HIS A 133 19.67 4.00 -9.44
CA HIS A 133 20.27 4.90 -8.46
C HIS A 133 20.66 4.10 -7.24
N TRP A 134 21.95 4.04 -6.95
CA TRP A 134 22.51 3.40 -5.77
C TRP A 134 23.04 4.46 -4.82
N ARG A 135 22.90 4.22 -3.52
CA ARG A 135 23.56 5.01 -2.47
C ARG A 135 23.97 4.11 -1.31
N ASN A 136 25.09 4.46 -0.70
CA ASN A 136 25.33 4.25 0.73
C ASN A 136 25.35 5.62 1.42
N GLY A 137 25.38 5.68 2.76
CA GLY A 137 25.36 6.96 3.49
C GLY A 137 26.56 7.91 3.25
N THR A 138 27.46 7.61 2.32
CA THR A 138 28.67 8.40 2.01
C THR A 138 28.88 8.69 0.52
N ALA A 139 28.14 8.04 -0.38
CA ALA A 139 28.32 8.18 -1.83
C ALA A 139 27.07 7.73 -2.59
N ALA A 140 26.80 8.39 -3.71
CA ALA A 140 25.74 8.01 -4.64
C ALA A 140 26.29 7.74 -6.05
N ALA A 141 25.59 6.88 -6.79
CA ALA A 141 25.89 6.62 -8.18
C ALA A 141 24.59 6.40 -8.96
N SER A 142 24.56 6.86 -10.21
CA SER A 142 23.44 6.72 -11.14
C SER A 142 23.90 6.08 -12.45
N LYS A 143 23.08 5.17 -12.97
CA LYS A 143 23.16 4.67 -14.35
C LYS A 143 21.87 5.03 -15.06
N ARG A 144 21.96 5.67 -16.22
CA ARG A 144 20.82 5.98 -17.10
C ARG A 144 21.04 5.32 -18.46
N VAL A 145 19.95 4.82 -19.05
CA VAL A 145 19.91 4.25 -20.40
C VAL A 145 18.83 5.01 -21.16
N SER A 146 19.23 5.73 -22.20
CA SER A 146 18.31 6.50 -23.05
C SER A 146 17.43 5.56 -23.90
N TRP A 147 16.34 6.09 -24.48
CA TRP A 147 15.54 5.34 -25.46
C TRP A 147 16.33 4.86 -26.69
N ARG A 148 17.46 5.51 -27.02
CA ARG A 148 18.36 5.13 -28.11
C ARG A 148 19.43 4.10 -27.67
N GLY A 149 19.44 3.71 -26.40
CA GLY A 149 20.42 2.79 -25.82
C GLY A 149 21.68 3.45 -25.25
N ASP A 150 21.81 4.79 -25.33
CA ASP A 150 22.97 5.51 -24.78
C ASP A 150 23.07 5.28 -23.26
N VAL A 151 24.26 4.93 -22.76
CA VAL A 151 24.50 4.68 -21.34
C VAL A 151 25.28 5.83 -20.72
N THR A 152 24.69 6.48 -19.71
CA THR A 152 25.37 7.50 -18.90
C THR A 152 25.59 6.97 -17.48
N LEU A 153 26.80 7.16 -16.96
CA LEU A 153 27.15 6.94 -15.55
C LEU A 153 27.43 8.30 -14.89
N ASP A 154 26.93 8.49 -13.68
CA ASP A 154 27.07 9.71 -12.87
C ASP A 154 27.42 9.28 -11.45
N GLY A 155 28.56 9.74 -10.91
CA GLY A 155 29.05 9.37 -9.59
C GLY A 155 29.20 10.59 -8.69
N ARG A 156 28.88 10.43 -7.41
CA ARG A 156 29.12 11.42 -6.36
C ARG A 156 29.93 10.77 -5.23
N PRO A 157 31.26 10.74 -5.34
CA PRO A 157 32.11 10.33 -4.22
C PRO A 157 31.98 11.36 -3.09
N ARG A 158 31.87 10.89 -1.84
CA ARG A 158 31.73 11.71 -0.61
C ARG A 158 30.41 12.48 -0.48
N ASP A 159 29.54 12.48 -1.49
CA ASP A 159 28.17 12.97 -1.42
C ASP A 159 27.16 11.86 -1.73
N ALA A 160 26.39 11.44 -0.73
CA ALA A 160 25.28 10.50 -0.90
C ALA A 160 24.02 11.14 -1.49
N GLY A 161 23.94 12.47 -1.47
CA GLY A 161 22.74 13.25 -1.73
C GLY A 161 21.60 12.98 -0.74
N GLY A 162 20.61 13.86 -0.76
CA GLY A 162 19.25 13.50 -0.38
C GLY A 162 18.53 12.88 -1.59
N PRO A 163 17.57 11.96 -1.40
CA PRO A 163 16.66 11.57 -2.48
C PRO A 163 15.68 12.73 -2.73
N ALA A 164 16.11 13.73 -3.49
CA ALA A 164 15.28 14.87 -3.87
C ALA A 164 14.06 14.40 -4.68
N GLY A 165 12.91 14.31 -4.02
CA GLY A 165 11.62 13.97 -4.64
C GLY A 165 11.29 12.48 -4.79
N LEU A 166 12.09 11.54 -4.27
CA LEU A 166 11.76 10.11 -4.33
C LEU A 166 11.32 9.58 -2.96
N ASP A 167 10.02 9.32 -2.81
CA ASP A 167 9.47 8.55 -1.69
C ASP A 167 9.82 7.06 -1.90
N PRO A 168 10.77 6.50 -1.15
CA PRO A 168 11.26 5.16 -1.40
C PRO A 168 10.24 4.10 -0.98
N THR A 169 9.31 4.43 -0.07
CA THR A 169 8.30 3.50 0.46
C THR A 169 7.19 3.19 -0.56
N GLY A 170 7.13 3.97 -1.65
CA GLY A 170 6.02 3.94 -2.59
C GLY A 170 4.77 4.68 -2.11
N GLY A 171 4.81 5.40 -0.98
CA GLY A 171 3.67 6.18 -0.47
C GLY A 171 3.09 7.18 -1.48
N ALA A 172 3.96 7.88 -2.24
CA ALA A 172 3.53 8.74 -3.34
C ALA A 172 2.77 7.98 -4.47
N TRP A 173 3.11 6.71 -4.72
CA TRP A 173 2.40 5.84 -5.65
C TRP A 173 1.08 5.30 -5.07
N LEU A 174 1.05 4.98 -3.77
CA LEU A 174 -0.19 4.64 -3.08
C LEU A 174 -1.19 5.81 -3.16
N TYR A 175 -0.72 7.04 -2.90
CA TYR A 175 -1.53 8.25 -3.02
C TYR A 175 -2.06 8.42 -4.45
N ALA A 176 -1.19 8.36 -5.46
CA ALA A 176 -1.58 8.51 -6.86
C ALA A 176 -2.50 7.38 -7.40
N ALA A 177 -2.52 6.22 -6.73
CA ALA A 177 -3.41 5.10 -7.05
C ALA A 177 -4.78 5.23 -6.36
N SER A 178 -4.81 5.73 -5.12
CA SER A 178 -6.04 5.85 -4.30
C SER A 178 -6.76 7.19 -4.44
N VAL A 179 -6.10 8.21 -4.96
CA VAL A 179 -6.74 9.52 -5.22
C VAL A 179 -7.91 9.34 -6.17
N ASP A 180 -9.03 9.99 -5.84
CA ASP A 180 -10.29 9.94 -6.58
C ASP A 180 -10.97 8.55 -6.64
N THR A 181 -10.47 7.50 -5.94
CA THR A 181 -11.07 6.13 -6.00
C THR A 181 -12.02 5.75 -4.85
N ARG A 182 -12.14 6.57 -3.79
CA ARG A 182 -12.98 6.32 -2.58
C ARG A 182 -12.88 4.90 -1.98
N PRO A 183 -11.68 4.46 -1.51
CA PRO A 183 -11.51 3.14 -0.93
C PRO A 183 -12.34 2.91 0.35
N SER A 184 -12.81 1.68 0.52
CA SER A 184 -13.59 1.21 1.66
C SER A 184 -13.03 -0.09 2.24
N TYR A 185 -13.43 -0.42 3.47
CA TYR A 185 -13.05 -1.68 4.11
C TYR A 185 -13.83 -2.86 3.52
N ALA A 186 -13.12 -3.87 3.04
CA ALA A 186 -13.69 -5.03 2.35
C ALA A 186 -13.62 -6.34 3.17
N GLY A 187 -12.93 -6.35 4.31
CA GLY A 187 -12.82 -7.52 5.19
C GLY A 187 -11.40 -7.90 5.55
N VAL A 188 -11.20 -9.18 5.87
CA VAL A 188 -9.89 -9.74 6.22
C VAL A 188 -9.63 -11.04 5.48
N GLU A 189 -8.35 -11.27 5.21
CA GLU A 189 -7.82 -12.51 4.66
C GLU A 189 -6.77 -13.08 5.62
N VAL A 190 -6.91 -14.35 6.01
CA VAL A 190 -5.91 -15.05 6.81
C VAL A 190 -4.84 -15.58 5.86
N THR A 191 -3.60 -15.15 6.04
CA THR A 191 -2.46 -15.56 5.24
C THR A 191 -1.46 -16.38 6.07
N PRO A 192 -0.53 -17.12 5.46
CA PRO A 192 0.56 -17.79 6.19
C PRO A 192 1.44 -16.84 7.03
N ASN A 193 1.39 -15.52 6.77
CA ASN A 193 2.20 -14.51 7.44
C ASN A 193 1.40 -13.67 8.46
N GLY A 194 0.17 -14.07 8.79
CA GLY A 194 -0.76 -13.32 9.66
C GLY A 194 -2.02 -12.84 8.93
N THR A 195 -2.84 -12.06 9.63
CA THR A 195 -4.08 -11.50 9.04
C THR A 195 -3.75 -10.24 8.23
N VAL A 196 -4.42 -10.06 7.10
CA VAL A 196 -4.40 -8.78 6.36
C VAL A 196 -5.79 -8.21 6.23
N THR A 197 -5.89 -6.90 6.41
CA THR A 197 -7.06 -6.08 6.10
C THR A 197 -7.15 -5.86 4.60
N LEU A 198 -8.32 -6.17 4.03
CA LEU A 198 -8.69 -5.92 2.64
C LEU A 198 -9.32 -4.55 2.51
N ILE A 199 -8.85 -3.80 1.52
CA ILE A 199 -9.40 -2.50 1.12
C ILE A 199 -9.74 -2.60 -0.36
N GLU A 200 -10.94 -2.16 -0.75
CA GLU A 200 -11.38 -2.17 -2.14
C GLU A 200 -11.98 -0.82 -2.55
N ALA A 201 -11.94 -0.53 -3.84
CA ALA A 201 -12.53 0.65 -4.43
C ALA A 201 -13.01 0.34 -5.86
N ALA A 202 -14.19 0.84 -6.23
CA ALA A 202 -14.77 0.66 -7.55
C ALA A 202 -15.46 1.94 -8.01
N GLU A 203 -14.95 2.56 -9.08
CA GLU A 203 -15.49 3.81 -9.62
C GLU A 203 -15.79 3.65 -11.13
N GLY A 204 -16.97 4.11 -11.55
CA GLY A 204 -17.42 3.97 -12.95
C GLY A 204 -16.58 4.79 -13.92
N ARG A 205 -16.27 6.04 -13.55
CA ARG A 205 -15.43 6.98 -14.30
C ARG A 205 -14.73 7.92 -13.33
N ILE A 206 -13.44 8.17 -13.55
CA ILE A 206 -12.67 9.24 -12.89
C ILE A 206 -12.21 10.20 -13.98
N GLU A 207 -12.62 11.46 -13.84
CA GLU A 207 -12.27 12.58 -14.71
C GLU A 207 -11.36 13.54 -13.93
N ARG A 208 -10.21 13.91 -14.49
CA ARG A 208 -9.28 14.85 -13.85
C ARG A 208 -8.61 15.70 -14.91
N SER A 209 -8.73 17.02 -14.79
CA SER A 209 -8.15 17.97 -15.76
C SER A 209 -6.66 17.71 -15.98
N GLY A 210 -6.24 17.68 -17.25
CA GLY A 210 -4.86 17.39 -17.65
C GLY A 210 -4.46 15.90 -17.64
N LEU A 211 -5.34 14.97 -17.27
CA LEU A 211 -5.10 13.52 -17.35
C LEU A 211 -6.13 12.82 -18.26
N PRO A 212 -5.78 11.68 -18.88
CA PRO A 212 -6.77 10.86 -19.57
C PRO A 212 -7.84 10.32 -18.62
N ASP A 213 -9.08 10.34 -19.09
CA ASP A 213 -10.22 9.67 -18.47
C ASP A 213 -9.90 8.23 -18.09
N ARG A 214 -10.32 7.82 -16.89
CA ARG A 214 -10.23 6.44 -16.41
C ARG A 214 -11.64 5.88 -16.26
N ARG A 215 -11.91 4.69 -16.80
CA ARG A 215 -13.21 4.00 -16.70
C ARG A 215 -13.05 2.63 -16.05
N GLN A 216 -14.14 2.10 -15.49
CA GLN A 216 -14.18 0.79 -14.82
C GLN A 216 -13.03 0.61 -13.82
N VAL A 217 -12.80 1.63 -13.00
CA VAL A 217 -11.66 1.68 -12.07
C VAL A 217 -11.91 0.67 -10.95
N ARG A 218 -10.94 -0.21 -10.72
CA ARG A 218 -10.97 -1.21 -9.65
C ARG A 218 -9.63 -1.19 -8.92
N LEU A 219 -9.68 -0.92 -7.62
CA LEU A 219 -8.55 -0.95 -6.71
C LEU A 219 -8.78 -2.03 -5.66
N SER A 220 -7.75 -2.82 -5.36
CA SER A 220 -7.72 -3.67 -4.17
C SER A 220 -6.36 -3.58 -3.49
N ALA A 221 -6.34 -3.50 -2.16
CA ALA A 221 -5.13 -3.44 -1.37
C ALA A 221 -5.21 -4.37 -0.15
N ARG A 222 -4.04 -4.81 0.31
CA ARG A 222 -3.85 -5.62 1.51
C ARG A 222 -2.93 -4.89 2.46
N VAL A 223 -3.42 -4.58 3.65
CA VAL A 223 -2.69 -3.90 4.73
C VAL A 223 -2.51 -4.88 5.88
N ASP A 224 -1.30 -5.03 6.40
CA ASP A 224 -1.09 -5.89 7.57
C ASP A 224 -1.40 -5.18 8.91
N GLU A 225 -1.37 -5.96 9.99
CA GLU A 225 -1.59 -5.49 11.37
C GLU A 225 -0.62 -4.37 11.81
N ARG A 226 0.49 -4.14 11.09
CA ARG A 226 1.46 -3.06 11.36
C ARG A 226 1.21 -1.80 10.52
N GLY A 227 0.19 -1.80 9.66
CA GLY A 227 -0.08 -0.70 8.72
C GLY A 227 0.74 -0.75 7.43
N VAL A 228 1.50 -1.83 7.17
CA VAL A 228 2.26 -1.96 5.93
C VAL A 228 1.31 -2.38 4.80
N VAL A 229 1.23 -1.58 3.74
CA VAL A 229 0.56 -1.98 2.50
C VAL A 229 1.40 -3.06 1.81
N ARG A 230 1.02 -4.33 2.01
CA ARG A 230 1.71 -5.52 1.49
C ARG A 230 1.52 -5.68 -0.01
N SER A 231 0.35 -5.32 -0.53
CA SER A 231 0.10 -5.25 -1.96
C SER A 231 -1.01 -4.26 -2.29
N LEU A 232 -0.90 -3.61 -3.44
CA LEU A 232 -1.98 -2.88 -4.08
C LEU A 232 -2.08 -3.32 -5.55
N SER A 233 -3.29 -3.43 -6.08
CA SER A 233 -3.59 -3.63 -7.49
C SER A 233 -4.60 -2.57 -7.93
N LEU A 234 -4.33 -1.88 -9.03
CA LEU A 234 -5.23 -0.89 -9.63
C LEU A 234 -5.39 -1.22 -11.12
N ARG A 235 -6.62 -1.43 -11.57
CA ARG A 235 -6.96 -1.65 -12.98
C ARG A 235 -7.98 -0.62 -13.43
N TYR A 236 -7.80 -0.06 -14.63
CA TYR A 236 -8.78 0.82 -15.27
C TYR A 236 -8.62 0.83 -16.79
N GLU A 237 -9.68 1.23 -17.48
CA GLU A 237 -9.71 1.47 -18.92
C GLU A 237 -9.37 2.93 -19.24
N VAL A 238 -8.75 3.16 -20.39
CA VAL A 238 -8.35 4.48 -20.95
C VAL A 238 -8.55 4.50 -22.46
N PHE A 239 -8.39 5.67 -23.07
CA PHE A 239 -8.12 5.78 -24.50
C PHE A 239 -6.63 6.04 -24.75
N LEU A 240 -6.04 5.28 -25.67
CA LEU A 240 -4.67 5.42 -26.17
C LEU A 240 -4.76 6.09 -27.54
N GLY A 241 -4.74 7.42 -27.55
CA GLY A 241 -5.20 8.17 -28.72
C GLY A 241 -6.71 7.98 -28.88
N ASN A 242 -7.15 7.37 -29.98
CA ASN A 242 -8.56 7.09 -30.25
C ASN A 242 -8.98 5.64 -29.94
N GLU A 243 -8.04 4.77 -29.56
CA GLU A 243 -8.30 3.35 -29.32
C GLU A 243 -8.52 3.05 -27.83
N PRO A 244 -9.42 2.13 -27.47
CA PRO A 244 -9.55 1.68 -26.09
C PRO A 244 -8.31 0.88 -25.66
N GLY A 245 -7.90 1.08 -24.41
CA GLY A 245 -6.85 0.31 -23.77
C GLY A 245 -7.13 0.11 -22.29
N SER A 246 -6.35 -0.78 -21.66
CA SER A 246 -6.40 -1.00 -20.22
C SER A 246 -5.03 -0.81 -19.58
N VAL A 247 -5.04 -0.27 -18.37
CA VAL A 247 -3.84 -0.11 -17.54
C VAL A 247 -4.02 -0.98 -16.31
N THR A 248 -3.00 -1.78 -15.99
CA THR A 248 -2.89 -2.51 -14.73
C THR A 248 -1.64 -2.04 -14.01
N LEU A 249 -1.79 -1.59 -12.77
CA LEU A 249 -0.71 -1.24 -11.86
C LEU A 249 -0.73 -2.20 -10.68
N SER A 250 0.45 -2.57 -10.21
CA SER A 250 0.62 -3.33 -8.97
C SER A 250 1.78 -2.77 -8.15
N LEU A 251 1.63 -2.77 -6.83
CA LEU A 251 2.67 -2.52 -5.85
C LEU A 251 2.76 -3.72 -4.90
N ARG A 252 3.96 -4.09 -4.48
CA ARG A 252 4.21 -5.10 -3.45
C ARG A 252 5.32 -4.65 -2.49
N THR A 253 5.11 -4.88 -1.20
CA THR A 253 6.09 -4.62 -0.13
C THR A 253 6.50 -5.93 0.52
N THR A 254 7.74 -6.35 0.31
CA THR A 254 8.29 -7.65 0.73
C THR A 254 9.58 -7.49 1.53
N ASN A 255 10.06 -8.60 2.11
CA ASN A 255 11.36 -8.70 2.82
C ASN A 255 11.56 -7.64 3.92
N VAL A 256 10.47 -7.24 4.57
CA VAL A 256 10.48 -6.30 5.70
C VAL A 256 11.25 -6.94 6.86
N GLY A 257 12.37 -6.31 7.25
CA GLY A 257 13.33 -6.81 8.23
C GLY A 257 14.43 -7.73 7.67
N SER A 258 14.46 -8.00 6.37
CA SER A 258 15.41 -8.96 5.77
C SER A 258 16.02 -8.56 4.41
N THR A 259 15.63 -7.42 3.82
CA THR A 259 16.29 -6.92 2.61
C THR A 259 17.74 -6.53 2.88
N THR A 260 18.61 -6.85 1.92
CA THR A 260 19.96 -6.29 1.81
C THR A 260 20.09 -5.50 0.51
N VAL A 261 20.95 -4.49 0.51
CA VAL A 261 21.20 -3.65 -0.67
C VAL A 261 22.55 -4.02 -1.30
N PRO A 262 22.57 -4.66 -2.48
CA PRO A 262 23.82 -4.94 -3.19
C PRO A 262 24.45 -3.65 -3.73
N ARG A 263 25.76 -3.69 -3.99
CA ARG A 263 26.51 -2.66 -4.75
C ARG A 263 26.76 -3.18 -6.16
N PRO A 264 26.05 -2.69 -7.19
CA PRO A 264 26.26 -3.14 -8.57
C PRO A 264 27.63 -2.73 -9.12
N GLU A 265 28.21 -3.54 -10.01
CA GLU A 265 29.52 -3.30 -10.65
C GLU A 265 29.67 -1.95 -11.37
N TRP A 266 28.56 -1.37 -11.84
CA TRP A 266 28.59 -0.06 -12.51
C TRP A 266 28.80 1.10 -11.54
N VAL A 267 28.57 0.90 -10.23
CA VAL A 267 28.79 1.91 -9.18
C VAL A 267 30.27 2.27 -9.10
N ASP A 268 31.15 1.28 -9.14
CA ASP A 268 32.60 1.51 -9.00
C ASP A 268 33.15 2.29 -10.18
N ARG A 269 32.68 1.97 -11.40
CA ARG A 269 32.99 2.76 -12.60
C ARG A 269 32.43 4.19 -12.54
N ALA A 270 31.19 4.35 -12.09
CA ALA A 270 30.58 5.69 -11.97
C ALA A 270 31.33 6.59 -10.97
N LEU A 271 31.74 6.04 -9.82
CA LEU A 271 32.50 6.77 -8.80
C LEU A 271 33.94 7.07 -9.25
N ALA A 272 34.58 6.14 -9.99
CA ALA A 272 35.92 6.36 -10.53
C ALA A 272 35.95 7.49 -11.59
N ASN A 273 34.98 7.52 -12.51
CA ASN A 273 34.87 8.59 -13.50
C ASN A 273 34.79 9.97 -12.84
N ALA A 274 33.94 10.11 -11.82
CA ALA A 274 33.76 11.38 -11.09
C ALA A 274 35.04 11.86 -10.37
N THR A 275 35.97 10.97 -10.02
CA THR A 275 37.28 11.36 -9.45
C THR A 275 38.33 11.75 -10.49
N VAL A 276 38.08 11.51 -11.79
CA VAL A 276 38.94 11.98 -12.89
C VAL A 276 38.52 13.39 -13.34
N ASP A 277 37.22 13.67 -13.30
CA ASP A 277 36.63 14.96 -13.68
C ASP A 277 36.74 16.05 -12.59
N ASP A 278 37.34 15.73 -11.44
CA ASP A 278 37.62 16.64 -10.31
C ASP A 278 39.15 16.89 -10.18
N PRO A 279 39.74 17.73 -11.05
CA PRO A 279 41.14 18.11 -10.96
C PRO A 279 41.32 19.10 -9.79
N GLY A 280 41.58 18.54 -8.61
CA GLY A 280 41.75 19.31 -7.38
C GLY A 280 42.75 20.45 -7.52
N ASP A 281 42.23 21.67 -7.31
CA ASP A 281 42.90 22.93 -6.98
C ASP A 281 44.39 23.00 -7.37
N GLY A 282 44.63 23.25 -8.66
CA GLY A 282 45.95 23.47 -9.22
C GLY A 282 46.58 24.75 -8.67
N SER A 283 47.16 24.66 -7.47
CA SER A 283 47.93 25.72 -6.83
C SER A 283 49.05 26.20 -7.76
N THR A 284 48.81 27.32 -8.42
CA THR A 284 49.83 28.00 -9.23
C THR A 284 51.00 28.38 -8.31
N PRO A 285 52.22 27.86 -8.53
CA PRO A 285 53.38 28.32 -7.79
C PRO A 285 53.56 29.81 -8.08
N GLY A 286 53.64 30.64 -7.03
CA GLY A 286 53.81 32.07 -7.20
C GLY A 286 55.05 32.36 -8.03
N ALA A 287 54.87 33.03 -9.16
CA ALA A 287 55.97 33.72 -9.82
C ALA A 287 56.44 34.82 -8.86
N ALA A 288 57.69 34.74 -8.42
CA ALA A 288 58.35 35.86 -7.79
C ALA A 288 58.63 36.90 -8.90
N ASP A 289 58.19 38.12 -8.68
CA ASP A 289 58.71 39.28 -9.42
C ASP A 289 60.09 39.60 -8.83
N ASP A 290 61.15 39.31 -9.60
CA ASP A 290 62.50 39.85 -9.41
C ASP A 290 62.76 40.86 -10.55
N ASP A 291 63.21 42.07 -10.16
CA ASP A 291 63.64 43.26 -10.95
C ASP A 291 62.67 43.90 -11.98
#